data_AF-A0A1M5UAT4-F1
#
_entry.id   AF-A0A1M5UAT4-F1
#
_cell.length_a   1.000
_cell.length_b   1.000
_cell.length_c   1.000
_cell.angle_alpha   90.00
_cell.angle_beta   90.00
_cell.angle_gamma   90.00
#
_symmetry.space_group_name_H-M   'P 1'
#
loop_
_entity.id
_entity.type
_entity.pdbx_description
1 polymer ?
#
loop_
_entity_poly.entity_id
_entity_poly.type
_entity_poly.pdbx_seq_one_letter_code
_entity_poly.pdbx_strand_id
1 'polypeptide(L)'
;MENRHIELYKQEILELTKFLREEWLDLRELIEESGLNTEELLLICYCEDENDREFGVLFINENKILEFIVQNNELELKDITNIEGIENEIPQIKIASELL
;
A
#
# COMPACT_ATOMS: atom_id res chain seq x y z
N MET A 1 -17.70 -9.58 7.12
CA MET A 1 -16.35 -10.17 7.12
C MET A 1 -16.20 -10.93 8.43
N GLU A 2 -15.71 -12.17 8.43
CA GLU A 2 -15.50 -12.93 9.67
C GLU A 2 -14.35 -12.28 10.46
N ASN A 3 -14.47 -12.12 11.79
CA ASN A 3 -13.49 -11.38 12.62
C ASN A 3 -12.03 -11.84 12.42
N ARG A 4 -11.83 -13.10 12.04
CA ARG A 4 -10.52 -13.66 11.72
C ARG A 4 -9.86 -13.00 10.50
N HIS A 5 -10.63 -12.64 9.47
CA HIS A 5 -10.10 -12.03 8.26
C HIS A 5 -9.65 -10.58 8.51
N ILE A 6 -10.38 -9.86 9.35
CA ILE A 6 -10.02 -8.50 9.76
C ILE A 6 -8.65 -8.49 10.45
N GLU A 7 -8.45 -9.41 11.39
CA GLU A 7 -7.16 -9.52 12.10
C GLU A 7 -6.02 -9.92 11.14
N LEU A 8 -6.28 -10.80 10.17
CA LEU A 8 -5.28 -11.16 9.16
C LEU A 8 -4.89 -9.96 8.29
N TYR A 9 -5.86 -9.17 7.81
CA TYR A 9 -5.58 -7.96 7.05
C TYR A 9 -4.83 -6.92 7.87
N LYS A 10 -5.18 -6.76 9.14
CA LYS A 10 -4.45 -5.86 10.04
C LYS A 10 -3.00 -6.28 10.22
N GLN A 11 -2.75 -7.57 10.42
CA GLN A 11 -1.39 -8.09 10.54
C GLN A 11 -0.60 -7.91 9.24
N GLU A 12 -1.20 -8.22 8.08
CA GLU A 12 -0.61 -8.01 6.76
C GLU A 12 -0.20 -6.54 6.55
N ILE A 13 -1.09 -5.59 6.82
CA ILE A 13 -0.79 -4.15 6.68
C ILE A 13 0.40 -3.75 7.57
N LEU A 14 0.43 -4.21 8.82
CA LEU A 14 1.51 -3.88 9.75
C LEU A 14 2.84 -4.49 9.32
N GLU A 15 2.84 -5.73 8.84
CA GLU A 15 4.05 -6.40 8.34
C GLU A 15 4.57 -5.72 7.06
N LEU A 16 3.71 -5.49 6.07
CA LEU A 16 4.07 -4.79 4.83
C LEU A 16 4.60 -3.38 5.09
N THR A 17 3.92 -2.63 5.96
CA THR A 17 4.36 -1.27 6.33
C THR A 17 5.72 -1.31 7.05
N LYS A 18 5.94 -2.31 7.90
CA LYS A 18 7.23 -2.50 8.56
C LYS A 18 8.32 -2.84 7.54
N PHE A 19 8.07 -3.77 6.61
CA PHE A 19 9.02 -4.11 5.55
C PHE A 19 9.37 -2.89 4.71
N LEU A 20 8.40 -2.09 4.30
CA LEU A 20 8.64 -0.84 3.59
C LEU A 20 9.57 0.10 4.36
N ARG A 21 9.39 0.23 5.68
CA ARG A 21 10.16 1.18 6.50
C ARG A 21 11.56 0.68 6.85
N GLU A 22 11.72 -0.62 7.07
CA GLU A 22 12.94 -1.19 7.65
C GLU A 22 13.79 -2.00 6.66
N GLU A 23 13.18 -2.64 5.66
CA GLU A 23 13.84 -3.68 4.84
C GLU A 23 13.86 -3.36 3.34
N TRP A 24 12.76 -2.87 2.77
CA TRP A 24 12.62 -2.56 1.34
C TRP A 24 13.08 -1.12 1.04
N LEU A 25 14.36 -0.88 1.27
CA LEU A 25 14.96 0.46 1.19
C LEU A 25 14.82 1.09 -0.20
N ASP A 26 14.97 0.31 -1.28
CA ASP A 26 14.87 0.81 -2.65
C ASP A 26 13.46 1.32 -2.96
N LEU A 27 12.42 0.55 -2.61
CA LEU A 27 11.03 0.97 -2.75
C LEU A 27 10.71 2.20 -1.87
N ARG A 28 11.24 2.22 -0.64
CA ARG A 28 11.09 3.37 0.27
C ARG A 28 11.67 4.64 -0.34
N GLU A 29 12.89 4.56 -0.86
CA GLU A 29 13.56 5.69 -1.51
C GLU A 29 12.76 6.19 -2.72
N LEU A 30 12.27 5.31 -3.59
CA LEU A 30 11.43 5.68 -4.73
C LEU A 30 10.14 6.41 -4.30
N ILE A 31 9.49 5.92 -3.25
CA ILE A 31 8.27 6.54 -2.70
C ILE A 31 8.60 7.92 -2.10
N GLU A 32 9.68 8.05 -1.34
CA GLU A 32 10.10 9.33 -0.76
C GLU A 32 10.51 10.36 -1.82
N GLU A 33 11.20 9.93 -2.89
CA GLU A 33 11.55 10.77 -4.04
C GLU A 33 10.32 11.30 -4.79
N SER A 34 9.19 10.58 -4.75
CA SER A 34 7.91 11.05 -5.29
C SER A 34 7.24 12.14 -4.44
N GLY A 35 7.81 12.48 -3.29
CA GLY A 35 7.30 13.50 -2.36
C GLY A 35 6.30 12.96 -1.34
N LEU A 36 6.20 11.64 -1.17
CA LEU A 36 5.41 11.00 -0.11
C LEU A 36 6.30 10.75 1.12
N ASN A 37 5.71 10.76 2.32
CA ASN A 37 6.41 10.42 3.55
C ASN A 37 6.03 9.00 3.97
N THR A 38 6.97 8.05 3.93
CA THR A 38 6.71 6.63 4.26
C THR A 38 6.37 6.40 5.73
N GLU A 39 6.68 7.35 6.61
CA GLU A 39 6.27 7.29 8.03
C GLU A 39 4.80 7.68 8.23
N GLU A 40 4.22 8.43 7.30
CA GLU A 40 2.84 8.95 7.35
C GLU A 40 1.87 8.17 6.44
N LEU A 41 2.27 7.00 5.97
CA LEU A 41 1.42 6.12 5.15
C LEU A 41 1.55 4.66 5.57
N LEU A 42 0.60 3.86 5.09
CA LEU A 42 0.55 2.41 5.23
C LEU A 42 0.69 1.76 3.85
N LEU A 43 1.46 0.68 3.77
CA LEU A 43 1.47 -0.22 2.61
C LEU A 43 0.44 -1.32 2.87
N ILE A 44 -0.68 -1.26 2.16
CA ILE A 44 -1.85 -2.11 2.46
C ILE A 44 -2.00 -3.31 1.51
N CYS A 45 -1.24 -3.30 0.42
CA CYS A 45 -1.14 -4.39 -0.55
C CYS A 45 0.22 -4.29 -1.26
N TYR A 46 0.87 -5.42 -1.49
CA TYR A 46 2.11 -5.53 -2.26
C TYR A 46 2.10 -6.86 -3.02
N CYS A 47 2.52 -6.83 -4.28
CA CYS A 47 2.68 -7.97 -5.15
C CYS A 47 3.87 -7.73 -6.09
N GLU A 48 4.48 -8.81 -6.55
CA GLU A 48 5.55 -8.81 -7.53
C GLU A 48 5.21 -9.88 -8.58
N ASP A 49 5.34 -9.54 -9.86
CA ASP A 49 5.10 -10.49 -10.96
C ASP A 49 6.37 -11.21 -11.42
N GLU A 50 6.22 -12.09 -12.41
CA GLU A 50 7.32 -12.88 -12.98
C GLU A 50 8.38 -12.07 -13.76
N ASN A 51 8.14 -10.77 -13.97
CA ASN A 51 9.04 -9.85 -14.68
C ASN A 51 9.67 -8.82 -13.73
N ASP A 52 9.72 -9.13 -12.42
CA ASP A 52 10.23 -8.25 -11.37
C ASP A 52 9.49 -6.89 -11.32
N ARG A 53 8.21 -6.87 -11.75
CA ARG A 53 7.36 -5.69 -11.63
C ARG A 53 6.67 -5.73 -10.28
N GLU A 54 6.96 -4.73 -9.44
CA GLU A 54 6.31 -4.56 -8.15
C GLU A 54 5.09 -3.66 -8.29
N PHE A 55 4.01 -3.98 -7.60
CA PHE A 55 2.81 -3.16 -7.56
C PHE A 55 2.05 -3.36 -6.26
N GLY A 56 1.28 -2.34 -5.87
CA GLY A 56 0.57 -2.39 -4.62
C GLY A 56 -0.23 -1.12 -4.35
N VAL A 57 -0.67 -0.97 -3.11
CA VAL A 57 -1.49 0.17 -2.70
C VAL A 57 -0.95 0.81 -1.43
N LEU A 58 -0.76 2.13 -1.52
CA LEU A 58 -0.41 3.00 -0.41
C LEU A 58 -1.67 3.70 0.10
N PHE A 59 -1.91 3.59 1.39
CA PHE A 59 -2.98 4.29 2.08
C PHE A 59 -2.39 5.41 2.93
N ILE A 60 -2.72 6.66 2.59
CA ILE A 60 -2.24 7.84 3.33
C ILE A 60 -3.33 8.31 4.29
N ASN A 61 -4.57 8.36 3.82
CA ASN A 61 -5.79 8.56 4.60
C ASN A 61 -7.02 8.28 3.72
N GLU A 62 -8.22 8.41 4.27
CA GLU A 62 -9.49 8.22 3.56
C GLU A 62 -9.65 9.07 2.29
N ASN A 63 -8.93 10.19 2.18
CA ASN A 63 -8.98 11.10 1.03
C ASN A 63 -7.80 10.93 0.06
N LYS A 64 -6.89 9.99 0.32
CA LYS A 64 -5.74 9.75 -0.55
C LYS A 64 -5.25 8.31 -0.47
N ILE A 65 -5.61 7.54 -1.49
CA ILE A 65 -5.21 6.15 -1.70
C ILE A 65 -4.57 6.07 -3.07
N LEU A 66 -3.35 5.53 -3.14
CA LEU A 66 -2.55 5.46 -4.35
C LEU A 66 -2.24 4.01 -4.70
N GLU A 67 -2.52 3.61 -5.92
CA GLU A 67 -1.89 2.45 -6.54
C GLU A 67 -0.49 2.86 -6.99
N PHE A 68 0.47 1.97 -6.79
CA PHE A 68 1.82 2.16 -7.30
C PHE A 68 2.26 0.99 -8.16
N ILE A 69 3.17 1.30 -9.07
CA ILE A 69 3.88 0.32 -9.88
C ILE A 69 5.34 0.74 -9.92
N VAL A 70 6.25 -0.21 -9.64
CA VAL A 70 7.67 -0.04 -9.89
C VAL A 70 8.11 -0.97 -11.01
N GLN A 71 8.77 -0.39 -12.01
CA GLN A 71 9.40 -1.15 -13.09
C GLN A 71 10.65 -0.43 -13.56
N ASN A 72 11.75 -1.15 -13.78
CA ASN A 72 13.04 -0.58 -14.18
C ASN A 72 13.51 0.58 -13.27
N ASN A 73 13.24 0.47 -11.95
CA ASN A 73 13.55 1.50 -10.95
C ASN A 73 12.82 2.84 -11.17
N GLU A 74 11.68 2.82 -11.87
CA GLU A 74 10.79 3.96 -12.04
C GLU A 74 9.47 3.68 -11.31
N LEU A 75 9.02 4.64 -10.51
CA LEU A 75 7.77 4.59 -9.76
C LEU A 75 6.66 5.35 -10.51
N GLU A 76 5.57 4.66 -10.82
CA GLU A 76 4.33 5.24 -11.27
C GLU A 76 3.30 5.23 -10.14
N LEU A 77 2.59 6.35 -9.95
CA LEU A 77 1.54 6.49 -8.94
C LEU A 77 0.22 6.86 -9.61
N LYS A 78 -0.86 6.22 -9.17
CA LYS A 78 -2.21 6.47 -9.64
C LYS A 78 -3.17 6.62 -8.47
N ASP A 79 -3.91 7.73 -8.44
CA ASP A 79 -4.94 7.98 -7.44
C ASP A 79 -6.16 7.07 -7.68
N ILE A 80 -6.51 6.29 -6.66
CA ILE A 80 -7.65 5.36 -6.67
C ILE A 80 -8.69 5.67 -5.60
N THR A 81 -8.56 6.80 -4.90
CA THR A 81 -9.37 7.18 -3.72
C THR A 81 -10.88 7.09 -3.97
N ASN A 82 -11.33 7.56 -5.12
CA ASN A 82 -12.76 7.71 -5.44
C ASN A 82 -13.27 6.66 -6.45
N ILE A 83 -12.56 5.54 -6.60
CA ILE A 83 -13.03 4.45 -7.45
C ILE A 83 -14.18 3.73 -6.73
N GLU A 84 -15.37 3.77 -7.34
CA GLU A 84 -16.55 3.13 -6.79
C GLU A 84 -16.31 1.62 -6.61
N GLY A 85 -16.49 1.13 -5.39
CA GLY A 85 -16.37 -0.29 -5.07
C GLY A 85 -14.94 -0.80 -4.87
N ILE A 86 -13.92 0.07 -4.87
CA ILE A 86 -12.51 -0.33 -4.68
C ILE A 86 -12.29 -1.10 -3.38
N GLU A 87 -13.04 -0.79 -2.32
CA GLU A 87 -12.99 -1.50 -1.03
C GLU A 87 -13.53 -2.93 -1.08
N ASN A 88 -14.24 -3.31 -2.15
CA ASN A 88 -14.66 -4.70 -2.37
C ASN A 88 -13.53 -5.50 -3.03
N GLU A 89 -12.69 -4.85 -3.83
CA GLU A 89 -11.51 -5.44 -4.48
C GLU A 89 -10.31 -5.45 -3.52
N ILE A 90 -10.18 -4.41 -2.70
CA ILE A 90 -9.10 -4.21 -1.73
C ILE A 90 -9.72 -3.95 -0.34
N PRO A 91 -10.18 -5.01 0.35
CA PRO A 91 -10.82 -4.88 1.65
C PRO A 91 -9.93 -4.27 2.73
N GLN A 92 -8.60 -4.35 2.56
CA GLN A 92 -7.60 -3.75 3.44
C GLN A 92 -7.78 -2.22 3.58
N ILE A 93 -8.37 -1.53 2.58
CA ILE A 93 -8.65 -0.08 2.67
C ILE A 93 -9.50 0.24 3.91
N LYS A 94 -10.55 -0.55 4.17
CA LYS A 94 -11.41 -0.38 5.35
C LYS A 94 -10.69 -0.62 6.67
N ILE A 95 -9.69 -1.49 6.65
CA ILE A 95 -8.93 -1.84 7.85
C ILE A 95 -7.87 -0.78 8.11
N ALA A 96 -7.26 -0.26 7.06
CA ALA A 96 -6.24 0.78 7.12
C ALA A 96 -6.75 2.08 7.75
N SER A 97 -8.01 2.47 7.48
CA SER A 97 -8.64 3.63 8.12
C SER A 97 -8.78 3.52 9.64
N GLU A 98 -8.67 2.31 10.21
CA GLU A 98 -8.68 2.10 11.67
C GLU A 98 -7.27 2.11 12.29
N LEU A 99 -6.21 2.18 11.48
CA LEU A 99 -4.80 2.08 11.92
C LEU A 99 -4.04 3.41 11.90
N LEU A 100 -4.57 4.43 11.22
CA LEU A 100 -4.04 5.81 11.15
C LEU A 100 -4.95 6.77 11.91
#